data_AF-A0A6I4W797-F1
#
_entry.id   AF-A0A6I4W797-F1
#
_cell.length_a   1.000
_cell.length_b   1.000
_cell.length_c   1.000
_cell.angle_alpha   90.00
_cell.angle_beta   90.00
_cell.angle_gamma   90.00
#
_symmetry.space_group_name_H-M   'P 1'
#
loop_
_entity.id
_entity.type
_entity.pdbx_description
1 polymer ?
#
loop_
_entity_poly.entity_id
_entity_poly.type
_entity_poly.pdbx_seq_one_letter_code
_entity_poly.pdbx_strand_id
1 'polypeptide(L)'
;MSQPRLLGGRYELDTVIGRGGMAEVYRARDLRLDRVVAVKTLRSDLARDPTFQERFRREAQSAASLNHPSVIAVYDTGEDMIGDNSIPYIVMEYVDGSTLRDLLRENRALRPEKALEITDGILRALDYSHRGGIVHRDIKPANVMLTRNHEVKVMDFGIARAMADSAATMTQTAQVIGTAQYLSPEQARGERVDTRSDIYSTGCVLYELLTGRPPFTGDSPVAIAYQHVREEPIPPSQVDPDIPQWADAIVLKAMAKNADHRYQNATEFRQEIQRVLHGQPVASTAASTMMMGGPPATQVMGGVPGGPGRTQMQRPVRNGYDDLPPVHYDDEPERGGGGKKAAIWIALAVLVIAGAAVLGLVLSNGNDKGPPKVAVPAVADMSLADAKAAIEKAGLRVNPEIKRAYNDEVDKNKVIESDPPAENQVAKNSEVTLTISRGPKPPEEVEVPNVRGDPSADAQQQLEGAGFNVEIKQEKSNSVQQGNVIRTDPSGGSKAKKNSTVTMYVSSGANLVTIPDLTNRSAKTACTQLKVLGLRCDIQEAAPPLGNTTQAGWVWQQNSPAGSKATPGESVTIMVVPKQSAPPTSPTPPGNGGGNGNNGFPFPH
;
A
#
# COMPACT_ATOMS: atom_id res chain seq x y z
N MET A 1 -39.87 28.83 -8.15
CA MET A 1 -39.38 28.35 -9.46
C MET A 1 -38.27 29.28 -9.89
N SER A 2 -37.01 28.88 -9.77
CA SER A 2 -35.88 29.64 -10.31
C SER A 2 -35.94 29.60 -11.83
N GLN A 3 -35.84 30.75 -12.50
CA GLN A 3 -35.76 30.79 -13.96
C GLN A 3 -34.56 29.96 -14.45
N PRO A 4 -34.72 29.15 -15.52
CA PRO A 4 -33.60 28.41 -16.11
C PRO A 4 -32.55 29.40 -16.60
N ARG A 5 -31.29 29.15 -16.23
CA ARG A 5 -30.19 30.06 -16.52
C ARG A 5 -29.72 29.86 -17.96
N LEU A 6 -29.72 30.92 -18.76
CA LEU A 6 -29.29 30.89 -20.15
C LEU A 6 -27.84 31.36 -20.28
N LEU A 7 -26.95 30.52 -20.79
CA LEU A 7 -25.55 30.88 -21.07
C LEU A 7 -25.37 31.30 -22.53
N GLY A 8 -24.67 32.43 -22.74
CA GLY A 8 -24.34 32.93 -24.07
C GLY A 8 -25.55 33.16 -24.98
N GLY A 9 -26.74 33.35 -24.40
CA GLY A 9 -28.00 33.49 -25.14
C GLY A 9 -28.46 32.22 -25.90
N ARG A 10 -27.80 31.07 -25.71
CA ARG A 10 -28.00 29.86 -26.53
C ARG A 10 -28.23 28.57 -25.73
N TYR A 11 -27.54 28.41 -24.61
CA TYR A 11 -27.52 27.16 -23.86
C TYR A 11 -28.37 27.31 -22.60
N GLU A 12 -29.54 26.69 -22.59
CA GLU A 12 -30.44 26.69 -21.44
C GLU A 12 -29.99 25.62 -20.46
N LEU A 13 -29.47 26.03 -19.28
CA LEU A 13 -29.03 25.12 -18.23
C LEU A 13 -30.23 24.53 -17.51
N ASP A 14 -30.21 23.21 -17.34
CA ASP A 14 -31.25 22.45 -16.67
C ASP A 14 -30.78 22.01 -15.27
N THR A 15 -30.00 20.94 -15.19
CA THR A 15 -29.61 20.29 -13.93
C THR A 15 -28.10 20.15 -13.82
N VAL A 16 -27.56 20.27 -12.61
CA VAL A 16 -26.14 19.98 -12.34
C VAL A 16 -25.95 18.46 -12.38
N ILE A 17 -25.08 17.98 -13.26
CA ILE A 17 -24.75 16.56 -13.44
C ILE A 17 -23.38 16.17 -12.88
N GLY A 18 -22.53 17.15 -12.56
CA GLY A 18 -21.24 16.90 -11.92
C GLY A 18 -20.67 18.14 -11.24
N ARG A 19 -19.95 17.95 -10.13
CA ARG A 19 -19.18 19.00 -9.45
C ARG A 19 -17.76 18.53 -9.22
N GLY A 20 -16.81 19.22 -9.81
CA GLY A 20 -15.39 19.01 -9.62
C GLY A 20 -14.75 20.06 -8.72
N GLY A 21 -13.44 19.92 -8.49
CA GLY A 21 -12.65 20.88 -7.72
C GLY A 21 -12.61 22.27 -8.38
N MET A 22 -12.53 22.31 -9.71
CA MET A 22 -12.41 23.54 -10.50
C MET A 22 -13.69 23.99 -11.22
N ALA A 23 -14.56 23.05 -11.60
CA ALA A 23 -15.67 23.31 -12.51
C ALA A 23 -16.94 22.58 -12.09
N GLU A 24 -18.08 23.10 -12.54
CA GLU A 24 -19.38 22.43 -12.45
C GLU A 24 -19.82 22.03 -13.85
N VAL A 25 -20.51 20.90 -13.97
CA VAL A 25 -21.03 20.39 -15.23
C VAL A 25 -22.55 20.35 -15.15
N TYR A 26 -23.19 20.97 -16.12
CA TYR A 26 -24.64 21.04 -16.26
C TYR A 26 -25.10 20.23 -17.47
N ARG A 27 -26.23 19.55 -17.34
CA ARG A 27 -27.04 19.18 -18.50
C ARG A 27 -27.70 20.46 -19.02
N ALA A 28 -27.63 20.68 -20.33
CA ALA A 28 -28.21 21.85 -20.96
C ALA A 28 -28.85 21.51 -22.30
N ARG A 29 -29.72 22.41 -22.78
CA ARG A 29 -30.30 22.35 -24.12
C ARG A 29 -29.68 23.42 -25.00
N ASP A 30 -29.11 23.02 -26.13
CA ASP A 30 -28.71 23.94 -27.19
C ASP A 30 -29.95 24.37 -27.97
N LEU A 31 -30.45 25.58 -27.71
CA LEU A 31 -31.70 26.09 -28.29
C LEU A 31 -31.62 26.33 -29.80
N ARG A 32 -30.40 26.41 -30.37
CA ARG A 32 -30.21 26.65 -31.80
C ARG A 32 -30.27 25.36 -32.62
N LEU A 33 -29.76 24.27 -32.06
CA LEU A 33 -29.68 22.96 -32.72
C LEU A 33 -30.69 21.94 -32.16
N ASP A 34 -31.46 22.32 -31.15
CA ASP A 34 -32.38 21.48 -30.37
C ASP A 34 -31.78 20.13 -29.96
N ARG A 35 -30.61 20.18 -29.32
CA ARG A 35 -29.92 18.99 -28.80
C ARG A 35 -29.53 19.14 -27.35
N VAL A 36 -29.44 18.02 -26.65
CA VAL A 36 -28.92 17.97 -25.28
C VAL A 36 -27.40 17.99 -25.31
N VAL A 37 -26.79 18.83 -24.50
CA VAL A 37 -25.35 19.00 -24.36
C VAL A 37 -24.95 19.02 -22.88
N ALA A 38 -23.68 18.73 -22.60
CA ALA A 38 -23.10 18.99 -21.30
C ALA A 38 -22.35 20.32 -21.36
N VAL A 39 -22.52 21.18 -20.35
CA VAL A 39 -21.83 22.46 -20.25
C VAL A 39 -21.00 22.48 -18.98
N LYS A 40 -19.68 22.48 -19.14
CA LYS A 40 -18.71 22.64 -18.05
C LYS A 40 -18.47 24.13 -17.86
N THR A 41 -18.64 24.65 -16.64
CA THR A 41 -18.40 26.05 -16.29
C THR A 41 -17.36 26.14 -15.18
N LEU A 42 -16.43 27.09 -15.26
CA LEU A 42 -15.52 27.36 -14.15
C LEU A 42 -16.31 27.86 -12.94
N ARG A 43 -16.00 27.37 -11.73
CA ARG A 43 -16.71 27.82 -10.54
C ARG A 43 -16.49 29.31 -10.31
N SER A 44 -17.52 30.02 -9.83
CA SER A 44 -17.48 31.48 -9.68
C SER A 44 -16.44 32.00 -8.69
N ASP A 45 -16.07 31.19 -7.70
CA ASP A 45 -15.01 31.48 -6.72
C ASP A 45 -13.61 31.42 -7.35
N LEU A 46 -13.43 30.60 -8.38
CA LEU A 46 -12.16 30.44 -9.11
C LEU A 46 -12.11 31.28 -10.39
N ALA A 47 -13.25 31.76 -10.88
CA ALA A 47 -13.34 32.52 -12.11
C ALA A 47 -12.61 33.87 -12.08
N ARG A 48 -12.20 34.37 -10.91
CA ARG A 48 -11.41 35.61 -10.79
C ARG A 48 -9.90 35.39 -10.92
N ASP A 49 -9.44 34.15 -10.83
CA ASP A 49 -8.01 33.84 -10.90
C ASP A 49 -7.62 33.55 -12.36
N PRO A 50 -6.74 34.38 -12.96
CA PRO A 50 -6.27 34.19 -14.34
C PRO A 50 -5.65 32.81 -14.59
N THR A 51 -5.02 32.21 -13.57
CA THR A 51 -4.37 30.90 -13.65
C THR A 51 -5.39 29.80 -13.94
N PHE A 52 -6.53 29.82 -13.23
CA PHE A 52 -7.61 28.85 -13.43
C PHE A 52 -8.35 29.09 -14.75
N GLN A 53 -8.52 30.35 -15.16
CA GLN A 53 -9.09 30.66 -16.48
C GLN A 53 -8.21 30.13 -17.63
N GLU A 54 -6.90 30.38 -17.58
CA GLU A 54 -5.97 29.87 -18.60
C GLU A 54 -5.93 28.35 -18.65
N ARG A 55 -5.93 27.69 -17.48
CA ARG A 55 -6.00 26.23 -17.37
C ARG A 55 -7.26 25.70 -18.05
N PHE A 56 -8.40 26.32 -17.77
CA PHE A 56 -9.70 25.94 -18.33
C PHE A 56 -9.76 26.14 -19.85
N ARG A 57 -9.23 27.26 -20.37
CA ARG A 57 -9.16 27.50 -21.82
C ARG A 57 -8.26 26.49 -22.54
N ARG A 58 -7.10 26.14 -21.97
CA ARG A 58 -6.16 25.17 -22.55
C ARG A 58 -6.74 23.76 -22.61
N GLU A 59 -7.51 23.36 -21.62
CA GLU A 59 -8.24 22.09 -21.60
C GLU A 59 -9.22 22.01 -22.76
N ALA A 60 -10.01 23.07 -22.96
CA ALA A 60 -10.95 23.16 -24.07
C ALA A 60 -10.26 23.05 -25.43
N GLN A 61 -9.15 23.76 -25.62
CA GLN A 61 -8.37 23.74 -26.87
C GLN A 61 -7.79 22.36 -27.20
N SER A 62 -7.29 21.67 -26.19
CA SER A 62 -6.70 20.32 -26.36
C SER A 62 -7.77 19.33 -26.79
N ALA A 63 -8.93 19.35 -26.11
CA ALA A 63 -10.04 18.45 -26.41
C ALA A 63 -10.79 18.79 -27.72
N ALA A 64 -10.83 20.06 -28.14
CA ALA A 64 -11.51 20.48 -29.38
C ALA A 64 -10.88 19.92 -30.68
N SER A 65 -9.61 19.52 -30.62
CA SER A 65 -8.92 18.89 -31.77
C SER A 65 -9.22 17.39 -31.93
N LEU A 66 -9.92 16.79 -30.96
CA LEU A 66 -10.20 15.35 -30.93
C LEU A 66 -11.63 15.07 -31.42
N ASN A 67 -11.74 14.18 -32.41
CA ASN A 67 -13.02 13.67 -32.90
C ASN A 67 -12.92 12.15 -33.07
N HIS A 68 -13.40 11.41 -32.07
CA HIS A 68 -13.32 9.96 -32.05
C HIS A 68 -14.50 9.38 -31.27
N PRO A 69 -15.10 8.24 -31.68
CA PRO A 69 -16.26 7.67 -31.00
C PRO A 69 -16.06 7.41 -29.50
N SER A 70 -14.83 7.08 -29.08
CA SER A 70 -14.47 6.85 -27.67
C SER A 70 -13.95 8.08 -26.92
N VAL A 71 -14.03 9.28 -27.52
CA VAL A 71 -13.64 10.55 -26.88
C VAL A 71 -14.89 11.44 -26.81
N ILE A 72 -15.09 12.13 -25.69
CA ILE A 72 -16.15 13.14 -25.58
C ILE A 72 -15.80 14.32 -26.47
N ALA A 73 -16.67 14.62 -27.43
CA ALA A 73 -16.47 15.73 -28.35
C ALA A 73 -16.72 17.08 -27.65
N VAL A 74 -15.83 18.05 -27.89
CA VAL A 74 -16.06 19.46 -27.54
C VAL A 74 -16.67 20.16 -28.75
N TYR A 75 -17.84 20.79 -28.56
CA TYR A 75 -18.59 21.44 -29.61
C TYR A 75 -18.34 22.94 -29.71
N ASP A 76 -18.20 23.60 -28.55
CA ASP A 76 -18.12 25.06 -28.48
C ASP A 76 -17.45 25.50 -27.18
N THR A 77 -16.98 26.74 -27.16
CA THR A 77 -16.43 27.39 -25.97
C THR A 77 -16.91 28.83 -25.94
N GLY A 78 -17.21 29.35 -24.75
CA GLY A 78 -17.62 30.73 -24.62
C GLY A 78 -17.36 31.30 -23.24
N GLU A 79 -17.76 32.55 -23.06
CA GLU A 79 -17.70 33.26 -21.79
C GLU A 79 -19.07 33.89 -21.53
N ASP A 80 -19.50 33.87 -20.28
CA ASP A 80 -20.74 34.48 -19.83
C ASP A 80 -20.46 35.44 -18.66
N MET A 81 -21.17 36.56 -18.59
CA MET A 81 -20.98 37.54 -17.53
C MET A 81 -21.96 37.27 -16.39
N ILE A 82 -21.45 36.95 -15.20
CA ILE A 82 -22.24 36.96 -13.96
C ILE A 82 -21.79 38.14 -13.10
N GLY A 83 -22.64 39.17 -12.99
CA GLY A 83 -22.23 40.43 -12.38
C GLY A 83 -21.04 41.01 -13.15
N ASP A 84 -19.93 41.26 -12.45
CA ASP A 84 -18.70 41.79 -13.05
C ASP A 84 -17.68 40.69 -13.45
N ASN A 85 -17.99 39.42 -13.24
CA ASN A 85 -17.06 38.31 -13.51
C ASN A 85 -17.38 37.64 -14.85
N SER A 86 -16.38 37.52 -15.73
CA SER A 86 -16.44 36.61 -16.90
C SER A 86 -16.20 35.17 -16.45
N ILE A 87 -17.16 34.29 -16.73
CA ILE A 87 -17.08 32.87 -16.43
C ILE A 87 -16.97 32.09 -17.75
N PRO A 88 -15.82 31.44 -18.02
CA PRO A 88 -15.67 30.60 -19.19
C PRO A 88 -16.48 29.31 -19.06
N TYR A 89 -17.01 28.85 -20.19
CA TYR A 89 -17.72 27.58 -20.30
C TYR A 89 -17.30 26.80 -21.54
N ILE A 90 -17.38 25.47 -21.45
CA ILE A 90 -17.10 24.52 -22.52
C ILE A 90 -18.37 23.71 -22.75
N VAL A 91 -18.80 23.64 -24.01
CA VAL A 91 -19.95 22.85 -24.44
C VAL A 91 -19.44 21.57 -25.06
N MET A 92 -19.89 20.44 -24.55
CA MET A 92 -19.41 19.12 -24.93
C MET A 92 -20.57 18.12 -25.10
N GLU A 93 -20.25 16.98 -25.69
CA GLU A 93 -21.17 15.85 -25.83
C GLU A 93 -21.78 15.47 -24.47
N TYR A 94 -23.11 15.41 -24.41
CA TYR A 94 -23.81 14.84 -23.27
C TYR A 94 -23.81 13.32 -23.40
N VAL A 95 -23.22 12.64 -22.42
CA VAL A 95 -23.19 11.18 -22.35
C VAL A 95 -24.20 10.71 -21.32
N ASP A 96 -25.21 9.95 -21.77
CA ASP A 96 -26.16 9.27 -20.89
C ASP A 96 -25.54 7.94 -20.40
N GLY A 97 -25.01 7.97 -19.18
CA GLY A 97 -24.23 6.89 -18.59
C GLY A 97 -23.70 7.24 -17.20
N SER A 98 -22.81 6.40 -16.68
CA SER A 98 -22.13 6.62 -15.40
C SER A 98 -20.61 6.63 -15.57
N THR A 99 -19.90 7.27 -14.65
CA THR A 99 -18.44 7.18 -14.63
C THR A 99 -18.00 5.80 -14.11
N LEU A 100 -16.81 5.34 -14.49
CA LEU A 100 -16.26 4.12 -13.91
C LEU A 100 -16.10 4.23 -12.39
N ARG A 101 -15.88 5.44 -11.86
CA ARG A 101 -15.85 5.69 -10.42
C ARG A 101 -17.19 5.36 -9.74
N ASP A 102 -18.30 5.76 -10.36
CA ASP A 102 -19.63 5.48 -9.82
C ASP A 102 -19.92 3.97 -9.89
N LEU A 103 -19.53 3.32 -10.99
CA LEU A 103 -19.63 1.87 -11.17
C LEU A 103 -18.86 1.11 -10.08
N LEU A 104 -17.63 1.53 -9.76
CA LEU A 104 -16.80 0.92 -8.73
C LEU A 104 -17.37 1.14 -7.32
N ARG A 105 -17.99 2.30 -7.06
CA ARG A 105 -18.66 2.60 -5.77
C ARG A 105 -19.91 1.76 -5.51
N GLU A 106 -20.61 1.35 -6.56
CA GLU A 106 -21.74 0.42 -6.45
C GLU A 106 -21.30 -1.00 -6.04
N ASN A 107 -19.98 -1.23 -5.88
CA ASN A 107 -19.36 -2.50 -5.48
C ASN A 107 -19.82 -3.69 -6.33
N ARG A 108 -20.09 -3.45 -7.61
CA ARG A 108 -20.40 -4.51 -8.57
C ARG A 108 -19.11 -5.09 -9.10
N ALA A 109 -18.79 -6.31 -8.68
CA ALA A 109 -17.69 -7.09 -9.24
C ALA A 109 -17.88 -7.22 -10.75
N LEU A 110 -16.88 -6.77 -11.52
CA LEU A 110 -16.85 -6.95 -12.96
C LEU A 110 -16.18 -8.28 -13.28
N ARG A 111 -16.72 -9.00 -14.27
CA ARG A 111 -16.00 -10.14 -14.83
C ARG A 111 -14.71 -9.65 -15.49
N PRO A 112 -13.60 -10.41 -15.44
CA PRO A 112 -12.34 -10.03 -16.06
C PRO A 112 -12.46 -9.64 -17.55
N GLU A 113 -13.31 -10.31 -18.31
CA GLU A 113 -13.56 -10.00 -19.72
C GLU A 113 -14.21 -8.63 -19.87
N LYS A 114 -15.10 -8.25 -18.95
CA LYS A 114 -15.73 -6.93 -18.99
C LYS A 114 -14.76 -5.82 -18.63
N ALA A 115 -13.86 -6.06 -17.67
CA ALA A 115 -12.77 -5.14 -17.37
C ALA A 115 -11.88 -4.92 -18.61
N LEU A 116 -11.51 -6.00 -19.31
CA LEU A 116 -10.75 -5.93 -20.57
C LEU A 116 -11.49 -5.17 -21.69
N GLU A 117 -12.79 -5.39 -21.88
CA GLU A 117 -13.59 -4.65 -22.87
C GLU A 117 -13.57 -3.13 -22.60
N ILE A 118 -13.70 -2.74 -21.32
CA ILE A 118 -13.66 -1.33 -20.90
C ILE A 118 -12.26 -0.77 -21.17
N THR A 119 -11.21 -1.50 -20.78
CA THR A 119 -9.82 -1.08 -21.01
C THR A 119 -9.49 -0.97 -22.50
N ASP A 120 -9.95 -1.86 -23.37
CA ASP A 120 -9.80 -1.72 -24.82
C ASP A 120 -10.47 -0.44 -25.34
N GLY A 121 -11.63 -0.07 -24.80
CA GLY A 121 -12.31 1.19 -25.10
C GLY A 121 -11.50 2.43 -24.71
N ILE A 122 -10.87 2.42 -23.52
CA ILE A 122 -9.96 3.49 -23.07
C ILE A 122 -8.76 3.59 -24.01
N LEU A 123 -8.13 2.45 -24.33
CA LEU A 123 -6.96 2.42 -25.19
C LEU A 123 -7.26 2.83 -26.63
N ARG A 124 -8.48 2.61 -27.14
CA ARG A 124 -8.91 3.15 -28.45
C ARG A 124 -8.85 4.67 -28.46
N ALA A 125 -9.36 5.31 -27.40
CA ALA A 125 -9.33 6.76 -27.26
C ALA A 125 -7.88 7.28 -27.14
N LEU A 126 -7.05 6.60 -26.35
CA LEU A 126 -5.64 6.95 -26.17
C LEU A 126 -4.83 6.80 -27.46
N ASP A 127 -4.99 5.70 -28.21
CA ASP A 127 -4.31 5.48 -29.49
C ASP A 127 -4.60 6.61 -30.49
N TYR A 128 -5.87 7.03 -30.59
CA TYR A 128 -6.26 8.16 -31.42
C TYR A 128 -5.57 9.47 -30.97
N SER A 129 -5.63 9.79 -29.67
CA SER A 129 -5.02 10.99 -29.10
C SER A 129 -3.49 11.02 -29.26
N HIS A 130 -2.84 9.88 -29.00
CA HIS A 130 -1.38 9.74 -29.05
C HIS A 130 -0.84 9.93 -30.48
N ARG A 131 -1.56 9.48 -31.51
CA ARG A 131 -1.22 9.75 -32.93
C ARG A 131 -1.31 11.24 -33.26
N GLY A 132 -2.19 11.97 -32.59
CA GLY A 132 -2.28 13.43 -32.65
C GLY A 132 -1.25 14.17 -31.79
N GLY A 133 -0.35 13.46 -31.10
CA GLY A 133 0.65 14.05 -30.20
C GLY A 133 0.08 14.56 -28.87
N ILE A 134 -1.14 14.18 -28.52
CA ILE A 134 -1.82 14.61 -27.30
C ILE A 134 -1.77 13.49 -26.27
N VAL A 135 -1.09 13.74 -25.14
CA VAL A 135 -1.05 12.86 -23.97
C VAL A 135 -2.15 13.29 -22.99
N HIS A 136 -2.91 12.34 -22.45
CA HIS A 136 -4.03 12.64 -21.56
C HIS A 136 -3.57 13.13 -20.18
N ARG A 137 -2.61 12.44 -19.55
CA ARG A 137 -1.96 12.75 -18.26
C ARG A 137 -2.82 12.63 -16.99
N ASP A 138 -4.08 12.25 -17.09
CA ASP A 138 -5.02 12.18 -15.96
C ASP A 138 -6.04 11.05 -16.18
N ILE A 139 -5.58 9.90 -16.64
CA ILE A 139 -6.44 8.72 -16.80
C ILE A 139 -6.79 8.18 -15.41
N LYS A 140 -8.09 8.14 -15.11
CA LYS A 140 -8.66 7.64 -13.85
C LYS A 140 -10.14 7.30 -14.04
N PRO A 141 -10.77 6.52 -13.14
CA PRO A 141 -12.17 6.11 -13.30
C PRO A 141 -13.18 7.28 -13.37
N ALA A 142 -12.84 8.44 -12.81
CA ALA A 142 -13.69 9.63 -12.88
C ALA A 142 -13.71 10.30 -14.28
N ASN A 143 -12.69 10.06 -15.11
CA ASN A 143 -12.54 10.66 -16.44
C ASN A 143 -12.92 9.67 -17.56
N VAL A 144 -13.56 8.56 -17.21
CA VAL A 144 -14.04 7.54 -18.14
C VAL A 144 -15.51 7.26 -17.86
N MET A 145 -16.33 7.41 -18.88
CA MET A 145 -17.77 7.15 -18.83
C MET A 145 -18.12 5.88 -19.60
N LEU A 146 -19.10 5.15 -19.08
CA LEU A 146 -19.74 4.02 -19.75
C LEU A 146 -21.16 4.41 -20.12
N THR A 147 -21.48 4.39 -21.41
CA THR A 147 -22.85 4.68 -21.88
C THR A 147 -23.80 3.53 -21.51
N ARG A 148 -25.11 3.79 -21.59
CA ARG A 148 -26.13 2.72 -21.46
C ARG A 148 -25.97 1.59 -22.48
N ASN A 149 -25.32 1.86 -23.61
CA ASN A 149 -25.01 0.88 -24.65
C ASN A 149 -23.67 0.16 -24.42
N HIS A 150 -23.06 0.34 -23.24
CA HIS A 150 -21.76 -0.21 -22.86
C HIS A 150 -20.57 0.27 -23.70
N GLU A 151 -20.68 1.47 -24.28
CA GLU A 151 -19.57 2.10 -24.99
C GLU A 151 -18.75 2.97 -24.04
N VAL A 152 -17.44 3.00 -24.25
CA VAL A 152 -16.51 3.81 -23.44
C VAL A 152 -16.30 5.18 -24.07
N LYS A 153 -16.41 6.21 -23.24
CA LYS A 153 -16.14 7.61 -23.58
C LYS A 153 -15.12 8.18 -22.60
N VAL A 154 -13.97 8.62 -23.09
CA VAL A 154 -12.90 9.27 -22.30
C VAL A 154 -13.05 10.78 -22.40
N MET A 155 -12.84 11.48 -21.29
CA MET A 155 -13.04 12.93 -21.18
C MET A 155 -11.83 13.62 -20.51
N ASP A 156 -11.79 14.95 -20.54
CA ASP A 156 -10.77 15.77 -19.86
C ASP A 156 -9.31 15.52 -20.32
N PHE A 157 -9.09 15.44 -21.65
CA PHE A 157 -7.74 15.35 -22.23
C PHE A 157 -6.91 16.63 -21.98
N GLY A 158 -5.74 16.47 -21.33
CA GLY A 158 -4.62 17.41 -21.51
C GLY A 158 -4.50 18.62 -20.56
N ILE A 159 -4.87 18.50 -19.29
CA ILE A 159 -4.81 19.64 -18.33
C ILE A 159 -3.38 19.97 -17.82
N ALA A 160 -2.41 19.07 -17.88
CA ALA A 160 -1.16 19.19 -17.10
C ALA A 160 0.08 19.59 -17.93
N ARG A 161 0.07 20.72 -18.65
CA ARG A 161 1.29 21.34 -19.21
C ARG A 161 1.73 22.59 -18.43
N ALA A 162 1.66 22.52 -17.10
CA ALA A 162 2.35 23.46 -16.22
C ALA A 162 3.60 22.78 -15.64
N MET A 163 4.64 22.61 -16.47
CA MET A 163 5.98 22.21 -16.01
C MET A 163 6.73 23.37 -15.33
N ALA A 164 6.01 24.29 -14.68
CA ALA A 164 6.59 25.35 -13.84
C ALA A 164 6.15 25.25 -12.36
N ASP A 165 5.08 24.48 -12.06
CA ASP A 165 4.47 24.44 -10.72
C ASP A 165 4.38 23.02 -10.12
N SER A 166 5.12 22.04 -10.65
CA SER A 166 5.13 20.69 -10.07
C SER A 166 5.61 20.65 -8.62
N ALA A 167 6.34 21.67 -8.15
CA ALA A 167 6.68 21.85 -6.74
C ALA A 167 5.58 22.59 -5.94
N ALA A 168 4.77 23.45 -6.58
CA ALA A 168 3.76 24.29 -5.92
C ALA A 168 2.36 23.65 -5.88
N THR A 169 2.04 22.73 -6.81
CA THR A 169 0.73 22.06 -6.86
C THR A 169 0.64 20.90 -5.86
N MET A 170 1.80 20.38 -5.41
CA MET A 170 1.88 19.33 -4.39
C MET A 170 1.60 19.87 -2.97
N THR A 171 1.68 21.19 -2.76
CA THR A 171 1.56 21.83 -1.44
C THR A 171 0.21 22.52 -1.17
N GLN A 172 -0.75 22.50 -2.12
CA GLN A 172 -2.10 23.00 -1.87
C GLN A 172 -3.05 21.87 -1.42
N THR A 173 -2.98 21.63 -0.12
CA THR A 173 -3.72 20.65 0.69
C THR A 173 -5.23 20.95 0.71
N ALA A 174 -6.00 20.40 -0.24
CA ALA A 174 -7.44 20.14 -0.06
C ALA A 174 -8.09 19.32 -1.19
N GLN A 175 -7.52 19.29 -2.41
CA GLN A 175 -8.18 18.65 -3.57
C GLN A 175 -7.38 17.48 -4.20
N VAL A 176 -6.18 17.17 -3.68
CA VAL A 176 -5.23 16.19 -4.27
C VAL A 176 -5.33 14.79 -3.64
N ILE A 177 -6.37 14.50 -2.85
CA ILE A 177 -6.49 13.20 -2.16
C ILE A 177 -6.89 12.07 -3.15
N GLY A 178 -7.65 12.38 -4.21
CA GLY A 178 -8.15 11.37 -5.16
C GLY A 178 -7.32 11.16 -6.44
N THR A 179 -6.39 12.06 -6.77
CA THR A 179 -5.66 12.02 -8.06
C THR A 179 -4.38 11.20 -7.99
N ALA A 180 -3.78 11.06 -6.81
CA ALA A 180 -2.49 10.38 -6.66
C ALA A 180 -2.55 8.86 -6.96
N GLN A 181 -3.73 8.24 -6.85
CA GLN A 181 -3.95 6.78 -6.99
C GLN A 181 -3.68 6.22 -8.40
N TYR A 182 -3.64 7.08 -9.42
CA TYR A 182 -3.48 6.68 -10.82
C TYR A 182 -2.27 7.35 -11.47
N LEU A 183 -1.40 7.95 -10.65
CA LEU A 183 -0.31 8.78 -11.11
C LEU A 183 0.90 7.92 -11.51
N SER A 184 1.50 8.21 -12.67
CA SER A 184 2.67 7.45 -13.13
C SER A 184 3.94 7.79 -12.35
N PRO A 185 4.93 6.87 -12.26
CA PRO A 185 6.18 7.11 -11.54
C PRO A 185 6.91 8.39 -11.98
N GLU A 186 6.96 8.65 -13.28
CA GLU A 186 7.54 9.86 -13.87
C GLU A 186 6.77 11.13 -13.47
N GLN A 187 5.44 11.08 -13.40
CA GLN A 187 4.65 12.20 -12.86
C GLN A 187 4.94 12.43 -11.38
N ALA A 188 5.17 11.37 -10.59
CA ALA A 188 5.44 11.48 -9.15
C ALA A 188 6.80 12.13 -8.88
N ARG A 189 7.77 11.88 -9.77
CA ARG A 189 9.10 12.49 -9.72
C ARG A 189 9.17 13.87 -10.39
N GLY A 190 8.10 14.31 -11.06
CA GLY A 190 8.11 15.54 -11.86
C GLY A 190 8.98 15.45 -13.12
N GLU A 191 9.21 14.25 -13.62
CA GLU A 191 9.95 13.98 -14.85
C GLU A 191 9.10 14.30 -16.10
N ARG A 192 9.71 14.19 -17.29
CA ARG A 192 8.99 14.36 -18.55
C ARG A 192 7.98 13.23 -18.74
N VAL A 193 6.72 13.62 -18.93
CA VAL A 193 5.57 12.72 -19.14
C VAL A 193 5.39 12.48 -20.64
N ASP A 194 5.31 11.22 -21.04
CA ASP A 194 5.05 10.80 -22.43
C ASP A 194 3.78 9.93 -22.52
N THR A 195 3.52 9.35 -23.69
CA THR A 195 2.34 8.50 -23.94
C THR A 195 2.31 7.24 -23.07
N ARG A 196 3.46 6.76 -22.57
CA ARG A 196 3.58 5.57 -21.73
C ARG A 196 3.18 5.85 -20.27
N SER A 197 3.06 7.12 -19.90
CA SER A 197 2.44 7.52 -18.63
C SER A 197 0.93 7.20 -18.62
N ASP A 198 0.23 7.43 -19.74
CA ASP A 198 -1.19 7.07 -19.87
C ASP A 198 -1.38 5.53 -19.85
N ILE A 199 -0.41 4.77 -20.39
CA ILE A 199 -0.40 3.30 -20.33
C ILE A 199 -0.33 2.82 -18.88
N TYR A 200 0.54 3.42 -18.07
CA TYR A 200 0.66 3.11 -16.66
C TYR A 200 -0.64 3.38 -15.91
N SER A 201 -1.20 4.58 -16.06
CA SER A 201 -2.47 4.97 -15.44
C SER A 201 -3.64 4.07 -15.87
N THR A 202 -3.66 3.66 -17.15
CA THR A 202 -4.62 2.67 -17.66
C THR A 202 -4.44 1.30 -16.99
N GLY A 203 -3.19 0.89 -16.71
CA GLY A 203 -2.89 -0.28 -15.90
C GLY A 203 -3.45 -0.19 -14.47
N CYS A 204 -3.35 0.98 -13.83
CA CYS A 204 -3.97 1.22 -12.52
C CYS A 204 -5.50 1.12 -12.57
N VAL A 205 -6.12 1.66 -13.63
CA VAL A 205 -7.57 1.54 -13.84
C VAL A 205 -7.98 0.08 -14.05
N LEU A 206 -7.25 -0.68 -14.88
CA LEU A 206 -7.50 -2.11 -15.08
C LEU A 206 -7.37 -2.90 -13.77
N TYR A 207 -6.34 -2.61 -12.98
CA TYR A 207 -6.14 -3.22 -11.66
C TYR A 207 -7.38 -3.03 -10.77
N GLU A 208 -7.90 -1.81 -10.69
CA GLU A 208 -9.06 -1.50 -9.86
C GLU A 208 -10.36 -2.10 -10.39
N LEU A 209 -10.55 -2.15 -11.71
CA LEU A 209 -11.69 -2.82 -12.33
C LEU A 209 -11.70 -4.33 -12.02
N LEU A 210 -10.53 -4.95 -11.90
CA LEU A 210 -10.39 -6.37 -11.57
C LEU A 210 -10.54 -6.65 -10.08
N THR A 211 -9.93 -5.84 -9.23
CA THR A 211 -9.80 -6.13 -7.78
C THR A 211 -10.78 -5.35 -6.90
N GLY A 212 -11.51 -4.38 -7.46
CA GLY A 212 -12.39 -3.47 -6.72
C GLY A 212 -11.67 -2.41 -5.89
N ARG A 213 -10.32 -2.35 -5.91
CA ARG A 213 -9.52 -1.35 -5.18
C ARG A 213 -8.32 -0.89 -6.00
N PRO A 214 -7.85 0.36 -5.84
CA PRO A 214 -6.65 0.84 -6.53
C PRO A 214 -5.41 0.04 -6.09
N PRO A 215 -4.35 0.01 -6.91
CA PRO A 215 -3.14 -0.76 -6.61
C PRO A 215 -2.38 -0.28 -5.37
N PHE A 216 -2.48 1.02 -5.08
CA PHE A 216 -1.78 1.68 -3.98
C PHE A 216 -2.74 2.55 -3.19
N THR A 217 -2.61 2.50 -1.86
CA THR A 217 -3.45 3.24 -0.92
C THR A 217 -2.59 3.74 0.23
N GLY A 218 -2.85 4.95 0.71
CA GLY A 218 -2.12 5.51 1.85
C GLY A 218 -2.83 6.70 2.46
N ASP A 219 -2.41 7.08 3.66
CA ASP A 219 -3.01 8.16 4.45
C ASP A 219 -2.70 9.56 3.88
N SER A 220 -1.79 9.67 2.91
CA SER A 220 -1.47 10.93 2.23
C SER A 220 -1.19 10.73 0.74
N PRO A 221 -1.43 11.76 -0.11
CA PRO A 221 -1.07 11.72 -1.53
C PRO A 221 0.41 11.46 -1.78
N VAL A 222 1.27 11.98 -0.89
CA VAL A 222 2.73 11.80 -0.97
C VAL A 222 3.11 10.35 -0.70
N ALA A 223 2.45 9.69 0.26
CA ALA A 223 2.66 8.26 0.51
C ALA A 223 2.28 7.43 -0.72
N ILE A 224 1.12 7.69 -1.32
CA ILE A 224 0.69 6.98 -2.54
C ILE A 224 1.67 7.23 -3.71
N ALA A 225 2.12 8.47 -3.89
CA ALA A 225 3.13 8.80 -4.90
C ALA A 225 4.45 8.05 -4.67
N TYR A 226 4.89 7.90 -3.42
CA TYR A 226 6.06 7.08 -3.07
C TYR A 226 5.88 5.61 -3.48
N GLN A 227 4.71 5.02 -3.22
CA GLN A 227 4.40 3.65 -3.62
C GLN A 227 4.44 3.48 -5.15
N HIS A 228 3.86 4.42 -5.90
CA HIS A 228 3.98 4.42 -7.37
C HIS A 228 5.45 4.42 -7.83
N VAL A 229 6.35 5.11 -7.13
CA VAL A 229 7.77 5.21 -7.48
C VAL A 229 8.61 4.01 -7.05
N ARG A 230 8.29 3.36 -5.91
CA ARG A 230 9.17 2.38 -5.25
C ARG A 230 8.58 1.00 -5.03
N GLU A 231 7.29 0.88 -4.79
CA GLU A 231 6.66 -0.38 -4.40
C GLU A 231 6.04 -1.08 -5.62
N GLU A 232 6.22 -2.38 -5.76
CA GLU A 232 5.51 -3.13 -6.79
C GLU A 232 4.06 -3.39 -6.36
N PRO A 233 3.08 -3.30 -7.28
CA PRO A 233 1.69 -3.58 -6.94
C PRO A 233 1.53 -5.08 -6.63
N ILE A 234 0.67 -5.40 -5.67
CA ILE A 234 0.30 -6.79 -5.36
C ILE A 234 -0.37 -7.39 -6.59
N PRO A 235 0.05 -8.55 -7.12
CA PRO A 235 -0.61 -9.13 -8.29
C PRO A 235 -2.13 -9.30 -8.10
N PRO A 236 -2.99 -8.95 -9.07
CA PRO A 236 -4.44 -9.11 -8.96
C PRO A 236 -4.89 -10.48 -8.46
N SER A 237 -4.28 -11.57 -8.93
CA SER A 237 -4.61 -12.94 -8.49
C SER A 237 -4.31 -13.24 -7.01
N GLN A 238 -3.41 -12.46 -6.39
CA GLN A 238 -3.15 -12.55 -4.94
C GLN A 238 -4.16 -11.75 -4.11
N VAL A 239 -4.82 -10.75 -4.72
CA VAL A 239 -5.91 -10.01 -4.07
C VAL A 239 -7.19 -10.82 -4.08
N ASP A 240 -7.50 -11.44 -5.23
CA ASP A 240 -8.66 -12.29 -5.42
C ASP A 240 -8.27 -13.51 -6.28
N PRO A 241 -8.26 -14.73 -5.70
CA PRO A 241 -7.93 -15.96 -6.43
C PRO A 241 -8.84 -16.30 -7.60
N ASP A 242 -10.04 -15.71 -7.68
CA ASP A 242 -10.95 -15.90 -8.82
C ASP A 242 -10.51 -15.09 -10.05
N ILE A 243 -9.58 -14.13 -9.88
CA ILE A 243 -8.98 -13.40 -11.00
C ILE A 243 -7.98 -14.31 -11.74
N PRO A 244 -8.15 -14.49 -13.06
CA PRO A 244 -7.26 -15.36 -13.84
C PRO A 244 -5.80 -14.89 -13.79
N GLN A 245 -4.85 -15.84 -13.70
CA GLN A 245 -3.41 -15.55 -13.66
C GLN A 245 -2.88 -14.75 -14.87
N TRP A 246 -3.55 -14.84 -16.03
CA TRP A 246 -3.16 -14.04 -17.19
C TRP A 246 -3.29 -12.53 -16.92
N ALA A 247 -4.18 -12.12 -15.98
CA ALA A 247 -4.40 -10.72 -15.65
C ALA A 247 -3.17 -10.09 -15.00
N ASP A 248 -2.45 -10.86 -14.17
CA ASP A 248 -1.21 -10.40 -13.54
C ASP A 248 -0.19 -9.98 -14.58
N ALA A 249 0.04 -10.80 -15.60
CA ALA A 249 1.01 -10.51 -16.66
C ALA A 249 0.69 -9.21 -17.41
N ILE A 250 -0.60 -8.95 -17.68
CA ILE A 250 -1.04 -7.74 -18.39
C ILE A 250 -0.90 -6.50 -17.50
N VAL A 251 -1.41 -6.58 -16.27
CA VAL A 251 -1.44 -5.47 -15.32
C VAL A 251 -0.03 -5.08 -14.89
N LEU A 252 0.80 -6.05 -14.51
CA LEU A 252 2.17 -5.79 -14.07
C LEU A 252 3.05 -5.25 -15.20
N LYS A 253 2.87 -5.71 -16.45
CA LYS A 253 3.57 -5.13 -17.60
C LYS A 253 3.14 -3.68 -17.83
N ALA A 254 1.85 -3.36 -17.80
CA ALA A 254 1.38 -1.99 -17.96
C ALA A 254 1.89 -1.06 -16.84
N MET A 255 1.97 -1.59 -15.61
CA MET A 255 2.39 -0.87 -14.41
C MET A 255 3.90 -0.97 -14.10
N ALA A 256 4.72 -1.43 -15.03
CA ALA A 256 6.17 -1.50 -14.82
C ALA A 256 6.73 -0.11 -14.48
N LYS A 257 7.61 -0.03 -13.47
CA LYS A 257 8.13 1.27 -13.00
C LYS A 257 8.94 1.99 -14.07
N ASN A 258 9.80 1.26 -14.77
CA ASN A 258 10.50 1.77 -15.95
C ASN A 258 9.55 1.80 -17.16
N ALA A 259 9.41 2.97 -17.79
CA ALA A 259 8.57 3.16 -18.97
C ALA A 259 8.99 2.27 -20.16
N ASP A 260 10.27 1.93 -20.28
CA ASP A 260 10.78 1.06 -21.34
C ASP A 260 10.34 -0.40 -21.20
N HIS A 261 9.89 -0.81 -20.00
CA HIS A 261 9.39 -2.17 -19.75
C HIS A 261 7.87 -2.30 -19.92
N ARG A 262 7.17 -1.17 -20.15
CA ARG A 262 5.72 -1.14 -20.38
C ARG A 262 5.38 -1.54 -21.82
N TYR A 263 4.09 -1.60 -22.12
CA TYR A 263 3.65 -1.48 -23.52
C TYR A 263 4.09 -0.11 -24.05
N GLN A 264 4.70 -0.08 -25.22
CA GLN A 264 5.30 1.13 -25.77
C GLN A 264 4.27 2.07 -26.38
N ASN A 265 3.09 1.56 -26.71
CA ASN A 265 1.97 2.35 -27.21
C ASN A 265 0.62 1.67 -26.92
N ALA A 266 -0.46 2.44 -27.07
CA ALA A 266 -1.82 1.95 -26.83
C ALA A 266 -2.20 0.80 -27.78
N THR A 267 -1.71 0.80 -29.03
CA THR A 267 -1.97 -0.29 -29.98
C THR A 267 -1.39 -1.62 -29.49
N GLU A 268 -0.14 -1.65 -28.99
CA GLU A 268 0.49 -2.86 -28.45
C GLU A 268 -0.30 -3.42 -27.26
N PHE A 269 -0.71 -2.54 -26.33
CA PHE A 269 -1.51 -2.95 -25.18
C PHE A 269 -2.87 -3.53 -25.62
N ARG A 270 -3.54 -2.90 -26.58
CA ARG A 270 -4.80 -3.42 -27.14
C ARG A 270 -4.66 -4.78 -27.79
N GLN A 271 -3.57 -5.00 -28.55
CA GLN A 271 -3.32 -6.30 -29.18
C GLN A 271 -3.23 -7.41 -28.13
N GLU A 272 -2.62 -7.14 -26.97
CA GLU A 272 -2.58 -8.08 -25.86
C GLU A 272 -3.97 -8.36 -25.27
N ILE A 273 -4.76 -7.31 -25.05
CA ILE A 273 -6.14 -7.45 -24.53
C ILE A 273 -7.01 -8.27 -25.51
N GLN A 274 -6.96 -7.95 -26.80
CA GLN A 274 -7.75 -8.65 -27.81
C GLN A 274 -7.32 -10.10 -27.99
N ARG A 275 -6.02 -10.40 -27.82
CA ARG A 275 -5.51 -11.78 -27.79
C ARG A 275 -6.22 -12.59 -26.70
N VAL A 276 -6.26 -12.07 -25.47
CA VAL A 276 -6.91 -12.74 -24.35
C VAL A 276 -8.42 -12.83 -24.52
N LEU A 277 -9.08 -11.78 -25.02
CA LEU A 277 -10.53 -11.81 -25.30
C LEU A 277 -10.89 -12.86 -26.37
N HIS A 278 -9.97 -13.24 -27.25
CA HIS A 278 -10.14 -14.33 -28.22
C HIS A 278 -9.69 -15.70 -27.67
N GLY A 279 -9.39 -15.82 -26.37
CA GLY A 279 -9.00 -17.07 -25.71
C GLY A 279 -7.56 -17.51 -25.98
N GLN A 280 -6.71 -16.61 -26.51
CA GLN A 280 -5.29 -16.91 -26.72
C GLN A 280 -4.46 -16.52 -25.47
N PRO A 281 -3.35 -17.23 -25.18
CA PRO A 281 -2.50 -16.91 -24.03
C PRO A 281 -1.79 -15.56 -24.21
N VAL A 282 -1.41 -14.94 -23.09
CA VAL A 282 -0.66 -13.67 -23.08
C VAL A 282 0.70 -13.88 -23.77
N ALA A 283 1.11 -12.96 -24.64
CA ALA A 283 2.33 -13.13 -25.44
C ALA A 283 3.61 -13.17 -24.58
N SER A 284 3.66 -12.38 -23.50
CA SER A 284 4.81 -12.38 -22.58
C SER A 284 4.98 -13.71 -21.84
N THR A 285 3.88 -14.36 -21.47
CA THR A 285 3.93 -15.68 -20.84
C THR A 285 4.20 -16.77 -21.87
N ALA A 286 3.58 -16.70 -23.05
CA ALA A 286 3.81 -17.64 -24.14
C ALA A 286 5.28 -17.63 -24.61
N ALA A 287 5.92 -16.46 -24.74
CA ALA A 287 7.34 -16.37 -25.09
C ALA A 287 8.24 -17.01 -24.00
N SER A 288 7.90 -16.81 -22.72
CA SER A 288 8.62 -17.41 -21.59
C SER A 288 8.45 -18.94 -21.54
N THR A 289 7.25 -19.45 -21.85
CA THR A 289 6.98 -20.89 -21.95
C THR A 289 7.72 -21.54 -23.13
N MET A 290 7.81 -20.84 -24.27
CA MET A 290 8.55 -21.31 -25.46
C MET A 290 10.08 -21.31 -25.24
N MET A 291 10.59 -20.43 -24.37
CA MET A 291 12.02 -20.39 -24.00
C MET A 291 12.41 -21.43 -22.95
N MET A 292 11.46 -21.92 -22.13
CA MET A 292 11.68 -22.99 -21.15
C MET A 292 11.35 -24.41 -21.67
N GLY A 293 10.80 -24.54 -22.87
CA GLY A 293 10.61 -25.82 -23.55
C GLY A 293 11.83 -26.18 -24.41
N GLY A 294 12.45 -27.34 -24.15
CA GLY A 294 13.51 -27.93 -24.99
C GLY A 294 13.10 -28.14 -26.45
N PRO A 295 14.06 -28.51 -27.32
CA PRO A 295 14.25 -27.98 -28.67
C PRO A 295 13.03 -28.17 -29.60
N PRO A 296 12.84 -27.26 -30.57
CA PRO A 296 11.71 -27.31 -31.49
C PRO A 296 11.73 -28.64 -32.26
N ALA A 297 10.61 -29.36 -32.19
CA ALA A 297 10.34 -30.44 -33.12
C ALA A 297 10.38 -29.88 -34.55
N THR A 298 11.29 -30.44 -35.33
CA THR A 298 11.54 -30.18 -36.74
C THR A 298 10.23 -30.10 -37.55
N GLN A 299 9.78 -28.89 -37.86
CA GLN A 299 8.82 -28.69 -38.94
C GLN A 299 9.58 -28.38 -40.24
N VAL A 300 9.34 -29.25 -41.20
CA VAL A 300 9.93 -29.32 -42.53
C VAL A 300 9.54 -28.09 -43.35
N MET A 301 10.53 -27.28 -43.73
CA MET A 301 10.34 -26.20 -44.70
C MET A 301 10.74 -26.72 -46.09
N GLY A 302 9.74 -26.89 -46.96
CA GLY A 302 9.92 -27.22 -48.38
C GLY A 302 10.58 -26.06 -49.12
N GLY A 303 11.63 -26.37 -49.88
CA GLY A 303 12.48 -25.39 -50.55
C GLY A 303 12.05 -25.01 -51.97
N VAL A 304 12.66 -23.94 -52.49
CA VAL A 304 12.87 -23.62 -53.92
C VAL A 304 14.18 -22.78 -54.04
N PRO A 305 14.97 -22.90 -55.14
CA PRO A 305 16.43 -22.90 -55.10
C PRO A 305 17.14 -21.71 -55.78
N GLY A 306 18.43 -21.55 -55.43
CA GLY A 306 19.56 -21.53 -56.39
C GLY A 306 19.89 -20.26 -57.20
N GLY A 307 21.04 -19.65 -56.93
CA GLY A 307 21.77 -18.79 -57.88
C GLY A 307 22.94 -18.01 -57.25
N PRO A 308 24.13 -17.90 -57.90
CA PRO A 308 25.42 -17.89 -57.19
C PRO A 308 26.02 -16.49 -56.91
N GLY A 309 26.99 -16.47 -56.00
CA GLY A 309 27.57 -15.26 -55.41
C GLY A 309 28.63 -14.51 -56.23
N ARG A 310 29.12 -13.44 -55.63
CA ARG A 310 30.45 -12.85 -55.87
C ARG A 310 30.82 -11.88 -54.74
N THR A 311 31.98 -12.12 -54.16
CA THR A 311 32.74 -11.22 -53.29
C THR A 311 33.17 -9.99 -54.09
N GLN A 312 32.96 -8.77 -53.56
CA GLN A 312 33.81 -7.62 -53.85
C GLN A 312 33.63 -6.51 -52.80
N MET A 313 34.74 -6.15 -52.16
CA MET A 313 34.91 -4.88 -51.46
C MET A 313 34.78 -3.73 -52.45
N GLN A 314 33.90 -2.77 -52.19
CA GLN A 314 34.10 -1.43 -52.75
C GLN A 314 33.44 -0.33 -51.89
N ARG A 315 34.24 0.69 -51.62
CA ARG A 315 33.95 1.99 -50.99
C ARG A 315 32.74 2.70 -51.61
N PRO A 316 32.06 3.59 -50.85
CA PRO A 316 31.43 4.76 -51.41
C PRO A 316 32.34 6.01 -51.32
N VAL A 317 32.44 6.69 -52.45
CA VAL A 317 32.78 8.12 -52.66
C VAL A 317 31.42 8.85 -52.57
N ARG A 318 31.18 10.05 -52.01
CA ARG A 318 31.81 11.37 -52.23
C ARG A 318 31.16 12.44 -51.33
N ASN A 319 31.98 13.43 -50.92
CA ASN A 319 31.72 14.85 -50.59
C ASN A 319 30.65 15.23 -49.54
N GLY A 320 30.89 16.17 -48.63
CA GLY A 320 31.96 17.17 -48.51
C GLY A 320 31.46 18.36 -47.67
N TYR A 321 32.40 19.24 -47.30
CA TYR A 321 32.38 20.34 -46.33
C TYR A 321 32.79 19.89 -44.92
N ASP A 322 34.09 19.92 -44.56
CA ASP A 322 35.01 21.09 -44.48
C ASP A 322 34.32 22.25 -43.73
N ASP A 323 34.86 22.89 -42.71
CA ASP A 323 36.08 22.78 -41.92
C ASP A 323 35.83 23.83 -40.82
N LEU A 324 36.29 23.61 -39.58
CA LEU A 324 36.94 24.63 -38.75
C LEU A 324 37.20 24.09 -37.32
N PRO A 325 38.37 24.41 -36.72
CA PRO A 325 38.98 23.67 -35.61
C PRO A 325 38.79 24.35 -34.23
N PRO A 326 39.29 23.74 -33.13
CA PRO A 326 38.79 23.95 -31.76
C PRO A 326 39.71 24.83 -30.91
N VAL A 327 39.20 25.51 -29.87
CA VAL A 327 40.04 25.92 -28.73
C VAL A 327 39.26 26.03 -27.42
N HIS A 328 39.96 25.60 -26.37
CA HIS A 328 39.63 25.55 -24.95
C HIS A 328 39.24 26.86 -24.27
N TYR A 329 38.54 26.68 -23.15
CA TYR A 329 38.20 27.64 -22.10
C TYR A 329 39.44 28.18 -21.38
N ASP A 330 39.39 29.45 -20.95
CA ASP A 330 39.47 29.82 -19.53
C ASP A 330 39.09 31.30 -19.28
N ASP A 331 38.44 31.48 -18.13
CA ASP A 331 38.32 32.62 -17.22
C ASP A 331 37.65 33.97 -17.58
N GLU A 332 36.67 34.30 -16.73
CA GLU A 332 35.99 35.58 -16.49
C GLU A 332 36.91 36.63 -15.77
N PRO A 333 36.42 37.79 -15.27
CA PRO A 333 35.81 38.92 -15.98
C PRO A 333 36.38 40.28 -15.49
N GLU A 334 36.34 41.37 -16.29
CA GLU A 334 36.28 42.72 -15.70
C GLU A 334 35.62 43.79 -16.60
N ARG A 335 34.64 44.46 -15.98
CA ARG A 335 34.33 45.92 -15.94
C ARG A 335 34.04 46.74 -17.21
N GLY A 336 32.89 47.43 -17.15
CA GLY A 336 32.94 48.90 -17.07
C GLY A 336 31.98 49.72 -17.97
N GLY A 337 31.01 50.39 -17.32
CA GLY A 337 30.47 51.75 -17.59
C GLY A 337 29.93 52.08 -18.99
N GLY A 338 28.71 52.60 -19.18
CA GLY A 338 28.04 53.70 -18.48
C GLY A 338 27.68 54.75 -19.55
N GLY A 339 26.41 55.07 -19.81
CA GLY A 339 25.72 56.13 -19.11
C GLY A 339 24.87 56.91 -20.11
N LYS A 340 23.54 56.79 -20.00
CA LYS A 340 22.47 57.69 -20.49
C LYS A 340 21.05 57.11 -20.34
N LYS A 341 20.88 55.85 -19.90
CA LYS A 341 19.54 55.22 -19.76
C LYS A 341 19.04 55.01 -18.31
N ALA A 342 19.84 55.28 -17.27
CA ALA A 342 19.43 55.06 -15.87
C ALA A 342 18.55 56.19 -15.29
N ALA A 343 18.65 57.42 -15.80
CA ALA A 343 17.90 58.56 -15.27
C ALA A 343 16.38 58.47 -15.56
N ILE A 344 15.99 57.83 -16.67
CA ILE A 344 14.59 57.68 -17.08
C ILE A 344 13.86 56.67 -16.17
N TRP A 345 14.55 55.60 -15.75
CA TRP A 345 13.98 54.59 -14.87
C TRP A 345 13.80 55.06 -13.42
N ILE A 346 14.68 55.95 -12.93
CA ILE A 346 14.54 56.54 -11.60
C ILE A 346 13.39 57.55 -11.58
N ALA A 347 13.22 58.36 -12.63
CA ALA A 347 12.09 59.30 -12.74
C ALA A 347 10.72 58.58 -12.81
N LEU A 348 10.65 57.45 -13.53
CA LEU A 348 9.45 56.61 -13.59
C LEU A 348 9.14 55.94 -12.24
N ALA A 349 10.16 55.46 -11.52
CA ALA A 349 9.97 54.86 -10.20
C ALA A 349 9.46 55.88 -9.16
N VAL A 350 9.94 57.12 -9.19
CA VAL A 350 9.47 58.19 -8.30
C VAL A 350 8.03 58.60 -8.62
N LEU A 351 7.63 58.62 -9.90
CA LEU A 351 6.25 58.91 -10.33
C LEU A 351 5.26 57.81 -9.90
N VAL A 352 5.67 56.55 -9.94
CA VAL A 352 4.86 55.41 -9.46
C VAL A 352 4.70 55.45 -7.94
N ILE A 353 5.75 55.81 -7.20
CA ILE A 353 5.69 55.94 -5.74
C ILE A 353 4.81 57.13 -5.33
N ALA A 354 4.89 58.26 -6.04
CA ALA A 354 4.02 59.41 -5.80
C ALA A 354 2.54 59.10 -6.16
N GLY A 355 2.31 58.36 -7.26
CA GLY A 355 0.97 57.89 -7.64
C GLY A 355 0.37 56.92 -6.62
N ALA A 356 1.17 56.02 -6.05
CA ALA A 356 0.74 55.11 -5.00
C ALA A 356 0.43 55.83 -3.68
N ALA A 357 1.17 56.88 -3.34
CA ALA A 357 0.89 57.71 -2.16
C ALA A 357 -0.42 58.51 -2.29
N VAL A 358 -0.70 59.04 -3.49
CA VAL A 358 -1.97 59.74 -3.78
C VAL A 358 -3.14 58.77 -3.82
N LEU A 359 -2.97 57.57 -4.39
CA LEU A 359 -3.99 56.52 -4.40
C LEU A 359 -4.28 55.99 -2.99
N GLY A 360 -3.27 55.88 -2.13
CA GLY A 360 -3.43 55.53 -0.70
C GLY A 360 -4.22 56.57 0.09
N LEU A 361 -4.05 57.87 -0.22
CA LEU A 361 -4.82 58.96 0.40
C LEU A 361 -6.26 59.05 -0.12
N VAL A 362 -6.51 58.69 -1.38
CA VAL A 362 -7.87 58.70 -1.98
C VAL A 362 -8.69 57.46 -1.59
N LEU A 363 -8.04 56.29 -1.41
CA LEU A 363 -8.70 55.07 -0.92
C LEU A 363 -8.98 55.10 0.59
N SER A 364 -8.40 56.05 1.34
CA SER A 364 -8.72 56.25 2.76
C SER A 364 -10.04 57.01 2.99
N ASN A 365 -10.73 57.47 1.94
CA ASN A 365 -12.00 58.20 2.04
C ASN A 365 -13.22 57.45 1.45
N GLY A 366 -13.13 56.14 1.22
CA GLY A 366 -14.23 55.29 0.76
C GLY A 366 -14.97 54.62 1.94
N ASN A 367 -16.16 55.10 2.24
CA ASN A 367 -16.96 54.76 3.41
C ASN A 367 -17.87 53.52 3.18
N ASP A 368 -17.30 52.34 2.93
CA ASP A 368 -18.05 51.07 2.83
C ASP A 368 -17.68 50.10 3.96
N LYS A 369 -18.50 50.12 5.02
CA LYS A 369 -18.38 49.19 6.15
C LYS A 369 -18.93 47.82 5.78
N GLY A 370 -18.07 46.91 5.31
CA GLY A 370 -18.35 45.47 5.34
C GLY A 370 -18.70 44.97 6.75
N PRO A 371 -19.29 43.77 6.90
CA PRO A 371 -19.67 43.25 8.21
C PRO A 371 -18.47 43.27 9.17
N PRO A 372 -18.68 43.58 10.47
CA PRO A 372 -17.59 43.69 11.43
C PRO A 372 -16.81 42.36 11.48
N LYS A 373 -15.53 42.44 11.18
CA LYS A 373 -14.60 41.31 11.25
C LYS A 373 -14.08 41.17 12.68
N VAL A 374 -13.85 39.94 13.11
CA VAL A 374 -13.23 39.61 14.39
C VAL A 374 -12.06 38.67 14.15
N ALA A 375 -11.00 38.82 14.94
CA ALA A 375 -9.84 37.94 14.89
C ALA A 375 -10.15 36.59 15.57
N VAL A 376 -9.70 35.50 14.97
CA VAL A 376 -9.75 34.18 15.60
C VAL A 376 -8.73 34.14 16.75
N PRO A 377 -9.14 33.77 17.98
CA PRO A 377 -8.22 33.72 19.11
C PRO A 377 -7.21 32.58 18.99
N ALA A 378 -6.01 32.78 19.54
CA ALA A 378 -5.03 31.71 19.70
C ALA A 378 -5.51 30.69 20.75
N VAL A 379 -5.86 29.48 20.29
CA VAL A 379 -6.40 28.40 21.12
C VAL A 379 -5.53 27.14 21.15
N ALA A 380 -4.35 27.17 20.53
CA ALA A 380 -3.41 26.07 20.56
C ALA A 380 -2.96 25.74 22.00
N ASP A 381 -2.78 24.45 22.30
CA ASP A 381 -2.44 23.91 23.62
C ASP A 381 -3.47 24.21 24.74
N MET A 382 -4.62 24.77 24.41
CA MET A 382 -5.72 24.93 25.36
C MET A 382 -6.55 23.66 25.50
N SER A 383 -7.25 23.51 26.63
CA SER A 383 -8.29 22.50 26.76
C SER A 383 -9.46 22.80 25.81
N LEU A 384 -10.23 21.79 25.43
CA LEU A 384 -11.43 22.00 24.61
C LEU A 384 -12.42 22.99 25.25
N ALA A 385 -12.54 22.98 26.58
CA ALA A 385 -13.44 23.89 27.29
C ALA A 385 -12.95 25.34 27.20
N ASP A 386 -11.66 25.57 27.43
CA ASP A 386 -11.06 26.90 27.40
C ASP A 386 -11.03 27.48 25.98
N ALA A 387 -10.70 26.64 24.99
CA ALA A 387 -10.72 27.02 23.59
C ALA A 387 -12.13 27.43 23.12
N LYS A 388 -13.17 26.68 23.53
CA LYS A 388 -14.56 27.04 23.25
C LYS A 388 -14.93 28.39 23.85
N ALA A 389 -14.60 28.61 25.13
CA ALA A 389 -14.87 29.87 25.81
C ALA A 389 -14.14 31.06 25.14
N ALA A 390 -12.90 30.86 24.70
CA ALA A 390 -12.13 31.88 24.00
C ALA A 390 -12.76 32.27 22.64
N ILE A 391 -13.19 31.27 21.86
CA ILE A 391 -13.83 31.47 20.55
C ILE A 391 -15.18 32.18 20.71
N GLU A 392 -16.01 31.76 21.66
CA GLU A 392 -17.30 32.38 21.94
C GLU A 392 -17.15 33.83 22.44
N LYS A 393 -16.13 34.10 23.28
CA LYS A 393 -15.80 35.45 23.74
C LYS A 393 -15.37 36.37 22.60
N ALA A 394 -14.73 35.83 21.55
CA ALA A 394 -14.42 36.54 20.31
C ALA A 394 -15.66 36.75 19.41
N GLY A 395 -16.86 36.31 19.80
CA GLY A 395 -18.06 36.46 18.97
C GLY A 395 -18.07 35.55 17.75
N LEU A 396 -17.35 34.42 17.83
CA LEU A 396 -17.33 33.35 16.84
C LEU A 396 -18.08 32.12 17.40
N ARG A 397 -18.39 31.16 16.54
CA ARG A 397 -19.07 29.91 16.92
C ARG A 397 -18.09 28.75 16.80
N VAL A 398 -18.14 27.80 17.73
CA VAL A 398 -17.35 26.58 17.60
C VAL A 398 -18.15 25.60 16.76
N ASN A 399 -17.54 25.04 15.71
CA ASN A 399 -18.17 24.00 14.92
C ASN A 399 -18.39 22.75 15.81
N PRO A 400 -19.61 22.17 15.85
CA PRO A 400 -19.87 20.96 16.62
C PRO A 400 -19.04 19.74 16.16
N GLU A 401 -18.59 19.73 14.91
CA GLU A 401 -17.74 18.69 14.34
C GLU A 401 -16.27 18.92 14.73
N ILE A 402 -15.89 18.41 15.91
CA ILE A 402 -14.51 18.48 16.40
C ILE A 402 -13.66 17.41 15.70
N LYS A 403 -12.59 17.84 15.02
CA LYS A 403 -11.59 16.95 14.44
C LYS A 403 -10.67 16.40 15.51
N ARG A 404 -10.10 15.20 15.28
CA ARG A 404 -9.13 14.59 16.20
C ARG A 404 -7.97 13.98 15.44
N ALA A 405 -6.74 14.34 15.81
CA ALA A 405 -5.51 13.84 15.19
C ALA A 405 -4.52 13.36 16.25
N TYR A 406 -3.62 12.44 15.91
CA TYR A 406 -2.47 12.13 16.75
C TYR A 406 -1.43 13.24 16.61
N ASN A 407 -0.77 13.60 17.70
CA ASN A 407 0.27 14.61 17.72
C ASN A 407 1.23 14.29 18.88
N ASP A 408 2.53 14.29 18.59
CA ASP A 408 3.56 13.90 19.56
C ASP A 408 4.00 15.04 20.49
N GLU A 409 3.68 16.29 20.12
CA GLU A 409 4.05 17.52 20.85
C GLU A 409 2.91 18.04 21.74
N VAL A 410 1.66 17.81 21.34
CA VAL A 410 0.46 18.31 22.03
C VAL A 410 -0.19 17.21 22.87
N ASP A 411 -0.34 17.45 24.18
CA ASP A 411 -0.94 16.50 25.10
C ASP A 411 -2.35 16.08 24.67
N LYS A 412 -2.70 14.83 25.00
CA LYS A 412 -4.03 14.28 24.74
C LYS A 412 -5.14 15.20 25.31
N ASN A 413 -6.17 15.43 24.51
CA ASN A 413 -7.33 16.29 24.79
C ASN A 413 -7.09 17.80 24.75
N LYS A 414 -5.90 18.26 24.34
CA LYS A 414 -5.65 19.66 24.03
C LYS A 414 -5.83 19.98 22.55
N VAL A 415 -6.04 21.25 22.24
CA VAL A 415 -6.17 21.74 20.86
C VAL A 415 -4.81 21.75 20.17
N ILE A 416 -4.74 21.10 19.01
CA ILE A 416 -3.59 21.16 18.09
C ILE A 416 -3.67 22.46 17.31
N GLU A 417 -4.81 22.70 16.68
CA GLU A 417 -5.04 23.83 15.78
C GLU A 417 -6.53 24.17 15.67
N SER A 418 -6.82 25.35 15.13
CA SER A 418 -8.15 25.79 14.74
C SER A 418 -8.20 26.12 13.25
N ASP A 419 -9.37 25.92 12.64
CA ASP A 419 -9.65 26.34 11.26
C ASP A 419 -10.91 27.23 11.25
N PRO A 420 -10.81 28.52 10.90
CA PRO A 420 -9.59 29.23 10.47
C PRO A 420 -8.52 29.35 11.57
N PRO A 421 -7.23 29.56 11.20
CA PRO A 421 -6.12 29.67 12.17
C PRO A 421 -6.20 30.96 13.00
N ALA A 422 -5.44 31.01 14.11
CA ALA A 422 -5.34 32.17 14.99
C ALA A 422 -4.94 33.45 14.23
N GLU A 423 -5.35 34.62 14.76
CA GLU A 423 -5.14 35.97 14.21
C GLU A 423 -5.86 36.27 12.88
N ASN A 424 -6.44 35.25 12.23
CA ASN A 424 -7.12 35.43 10.97
C ASN A 424 -8.44 36.21 11.17
N GLN A 425 -8.75 37.14 10.25
CA GLN A 425 -9.94 37.99 10.37
C GLN A 425 -11.14 37.39 9.64
N VAL A 426 -12.14 36.98 10.42
CA VAL A 426 -13.37 36.35 9.92
C VAL A 426 -14.59 37.21 10.23
N ALA A 427 -15.69 37.00 9.52
CA ALA A 427 -16.94 37.71 9.84
C ALA A 427 -17.43 37.29 11.24
N LYS A 428 -18.03 38.21 11.99
CA LYS A 428 -18.69 37.89 13.26
C LYS A 428 -19.68 36.73 13.09
N ASN A 429 -19.74 35.82 14.06
CA ASN A 429 -20.50 34.55 14.05
C ASN A 429 -20.01 33.46 13.08
N SER A 430 -18.84 33.62 12.46
CA SER A 430 -18.23 32.53 11.67
C SER A 430 -17.91 31.32 12.54
N GLU A 431 -17.93 30.14 11.95
CA GLU A 431 -17.60 28.89 12.63
C GLU A 431 -16.09 28.64 12.65
N VAL A 432 -15.60 28.14 13.78
CA VAL A 432 -14.20 27.74 14.01
C VAL A 432 -14.20 26.25 14.36
N THR A 433 -13.54 25.45 13.54
CA THR A 433 -13.35 24.02 13.75
C THR A 433 -12.09 23.78 14.58
N LEU A 434 -12.19 22.96 15.62
CA LEU A 434 -11.05 22.61 16.47
C LEU A 434 -10.54 21.21 16.12
N THR A 435 -9.22 21.06 16.05
CA THR A 435 -8.55 19.75 15.99
C THR A 435 -7.96 19.43 17.36
N ILE A 436 -8.41 18.34 17.98
CA ILE A 436 -7.98 17.90 19.32
C ILE A 436 -6.99 16.75 19.25
N SER A 437 -5.91 16.84 20.03
CA SER A 437 -4.89 15.79 20.12
C SER A 437 -5.43 14.51 20.74
N ARG A 438 -5.14 13.39 20.08
CA ARG A 438 -5.30 12.03 20.60
C ARG A 438 -4.08 11.59 21.44
N GLY A 439 -3.07 12.45 21.58
CA GLY A 439 -1.74 12.12 22.09
C GLY A 439 -0.83 11.55 20.99
N PRO A 440 0.35 11.04 21.35
CA PRO A 440 1.27 10.41 20.41
C PRO A 440 0.64 9.23 19.67
N LYS A 441 1.07 9.00 18.43
CA LYS A 441 0.59 7.84 17.67
C LYS A 441 1.04 6.55 18.39
N PRO A 442 0.13 5.61 18.72
CA PRO A 442 0.55 4.35 19.31
C PRO A 442 1.50 3.60 18.36
N PRO A 443 2.53 2.91 18.88
CA PRO A 443 3.45 2.16 18.05
C PRO A 443 2.68 1.07 17.30
N GLU A 444 3.10 0.82 16.05
CA GLU A 444 2.53 -0.22 15.21
C GLU A 444 2.80 -1.59 15.86
N GLU A 445 1.75 -2.38 16.07
CA GLU A 445 1.85 -3.75 16.58
C GLU A 445 1.67 -4.74 15.44
N VAL A 446 2.57 -5.72 15.37
CA VAL A 446 2.57 -6.80 14.39
C VAL A 446 2.41 -8.12 15.15
N GLU A 447 1.74 -9.10 14.54
CA GLU A 447 1.63 -10.44 15.11
C GLU A 447 2.97 -11.18 14.99
N VAL A 448 3.42 -11.81 16.08
CA VAL A 448 4.65 -12.60 16.10
C VAL A 448 4.38 -13.94 15.38
N PRO A 449 5.09 -14.26 14.28
CA PRO A 449 4.95 -15.56 13.61
C PRO A 449 5.17 -16.74 14.57
N ASN A 450 4.36 -17.80 14.41
CA ASN A 450 4.55 -19.03 15.18
C ASN A 450 5.56 -19.94 14.49
N VAL A 451 6.81 -19.88 14.95
CA VAL A 451 7.96 -20.62 14.41
C VAL A 451 8.36 -21.85 15.25
N ARG A 452 7.47 -22.32 16.13
CA ARG A 452 7.78 -23.44 17.03
C ARG A 452 7.97 -24.74 16.23
N GLY A 453 9.12 -25.39 16.43
CA GLY A 453 9.47 -26.64 15.75
C GLY A 453 10.29 -26.45 14.47
N ASP A 454 10.33 -25.23 13.92
CA ASP A 454 11.09 -24.90 12.72
C ASP A 454 12.61 -24.93 12.98
N PRO A 455 13.44 -25.17 11.95
CA PRO A 455 14.88 -24.93 12.02
C PRO A 455 15.18 -23.48 12.39
N SER A 456 16.19 -23.24 13.24
CA SER A 456 16.47 -21.89 13.76
C SER A 456 16.76 -20.84 12.68
N ALA A 457 17.35 -21.24 11.56
CA ALA A 457 17.64 -20.32 10.44
C ALA A 457 16.36 -19.85 9.75
N ASP A 458 15.45 -20.78 9.45
CA ASP A 458 14.18 -20.47 8.78
C ASP A 458 13.27 -19.65 9.72
N ALA A 459 13.24 -20.01 11.00
CA ALA A 459 12.52 -19.28 12.03
C ALA A 459 13.02 -17.84 12.20
N GLN A 460 14.34 -17.63 12.17
CA GLN A 460 14.93 -16.30 12.22
C GLN A 460 14.49 -15.46 11.01
N GLN A 461 14.56 -16.02 9.79
CA GLN A 461 14.14 -15.31 8.59
C GLN A 461 12.65 -14.92 8.62
N GLN A 462 11.78 -15.80 9.13
CA GLN A 462 10.35 -15.50 9.28
C GLN A 462 10.09 -14.35 10.26
N LEU A 463 10.77 -14.37 11.42
CA LEU A 463 10.63 -13.31 12.43
C LEU A 463 11.19 -11.97 11.94
N GLU A 464 12.35 -11.96 11.27
CA GLU A 464 12.94 -10.77 10.66
C GLU A 464 12.07 -10.23 9.51
N GLY A 465 11.52 -11.12 8.68
CA GLY A 465 10.57 -10.77 7.62
C GLY A 465 9.26 -10.16 8.13
N ALA A 466 8.85 -10.52 9.35
CA ALA A 466 7.72 -9.89 10.06
C ALA A 466 8.10 -8.57 10.75
N GLY A 467 9.36 -8.13 10.65
CA GLY A 467 9.83 -6.84 11.19
C GLY A 467 10.27 -6.89 12.66
N PHE A 468 10.70 -8.05 13.15
CA PHE A 468 11.26 -8.20 14.50
C PHE A 468 12.78 -8.34 14.47
N ASN A 469 13.44 -7.87 15.52
CA ASN A 469 14.84 -8.22 15.80
C ASN A 469 14.87 -9.57 16.53
N VAL A 470 15.78 -10.47 16.19
CA VAL A 470 15.82 -11.82 16.78
C VAL A 470 17.02 -11.98 17.71
N GLU A 471 16.78 -12.33 18.96
CA GLU A 471 17.82 -12.75 19.91
C GLU A 471 17.75 -14.27 20.11
N ILE A 472 18.84 -14.99 19.85
CA ILE A 472 18.84 -16.46 19.96
C ILE A 472 19.42 -16.89 21.31
N LYS A 473 18.65 -17.70 22.05
CA LYS A 473 19.11 -18.37 23.29
C LYS A 473 19.04 -19.88 23.13
N GLN A 474 20.01 -20.59 23.70
CA GLN A 474 20.04 -22.05 23.72
C GLN A 474 19.33 -22.59 24.96
N GLU A 475 18.45 -23.56 24.79
CA GLU A 475 17.73 -24.24 25.86
C GLU A 475 17.76 -25.75 25.62
N LYS A 476 17.82 -26.56 26.68
CA LYS A 476 17.80 -28.03 26.53
C LYS A 476 16.36 -28.49 26.32
N SER A 477 16.14 -29.40 25.37
CA SER A 477 14.82 -30.00 25.17
C SER A 477 14.93 -31.48 24.83
N ASN A 478 14.12 -32.29 25.51
CA ASN A 478 14.04 -33.72 25.25
C ASN A 478 13.00 -34.05 24.16
N SER A 479 12.17 -33.09 23.75
CA SER A 479 11.09 -33.27 22.77
C SER A 479 11.29 -32.52 21.47
N VAL A 480 12.23 -31.57 21.42
CA VAL A 480 12.53 -30.77 20.22
C VAL A 480 13.93 -31.11 19.74
N GLN A 481 14.04 -31.47 18.46
CA GLN A 481 15.31 -31.79 17.82
C GLN A 481 16.32 -30.65 17.98
N GLN A 482 17.59 -31.01 18.21
CA GLN A 482 18.68 -30.04 18.29
C GLN A 482 18.72 -29.16 17.04
N GLY A 483 18.82 -27.84 17.22
CA GLY A 483 18.79 -26.86 16.14
C GLY A 483 17.40 -26.29 15.80
N ASN A 484 16.33 -26.87 16.33
CA ASN A 484 14.97 -26.37 16.10
C ASN A 484 14.46 -25.50 17.26
N VAL A 485 13.49 -24.63 16.97
CA VAL A 485 12.93 -23.70 17.93
C VAL A 485 12.00 -24.40 18.92
N ILE A 486 12.24 -24.19 20.21
CA ILE A 486 11.40 -24.66 21.31
C ILE A 486 10.22 -23.72 21.51
N ARG A 487 10.49 -22.41 21.56
CA ARG A 487 9.51 -21.33 21.81
C ARG A 487 10.13 -19.96 21.49
N THR A 488 9.27 -18.94 21.42
CA THR A 488 9.65 -17.53 21.35
C THR A 488 9.11 -16.75 22.53
N ASP A 489 9.70 -15.59 22.83
CA ASP A 489 9.19 -14.59 23.75
C ASP A 489 9.33 -13.19 23.14
N PRO A 490 8.24 -12.49 22.78
CA PRO A 490 6.83 -12.90 22.92
C PRO A 490 6.47 -14.17 22.13
N SER A 491 5.42 -14.88 22.56
CA SER A 491 5.01 -16.15 21.95
C SER A 491 4.38 -15.94 20.57
N GLY A 492 4.55 -16.91 19.66
CA GLY A 492 3.85 -16.92 18.37
C GLY A 492 2.34 -16.71 18.51
N GLY A 493 1.76 -15.88 17.65
CA GLY A 493 0.36 -15.45 17.68
C GLY A 493 0.05 -14.28 18.62
N SER A 494 1.02 -13.82 19.43
CA SER A 494 0.87 -12.61 20.23
C SER A 494 1.16 -11.35 19.41
N LYS A 495 0.67 -10.19 19.85
CA LYS A 495 1.01 -8.89 19.25
C LYS A 495 2.20 -8.28 19.96
N ALA A 496 3.17 -7.79 19.18
CA ALA A 496 4.34 -7.10 19.67
C ALA A 496 4.65 -5.87 18.81
N LYS A 497 5.36 -4.90 19.37
CA LYS A 497 5.72 -3.67 18.65
C LYS A 497 6.62 -4.01 17.46
N LYS A 498 6.38 -3.38 16.32
CA LYS A 498 7.28 -3.45 15.15
C LYS A 498 8.68 -3.00 15.54
N ASN A 499 9.70 -3.70 15.03
CA ASN A 499 11.11 -3.54 15.38
C ASN A 499 11.48 -3.87 16.84
N SER A 500 10.59 -4.46 17.63
CA SER A 500 10.95 -4.99 18.94
C SER A 500 11.73 -6.30 18.82
N THR A 501 12.40 -6.69 19.90
CA THR A 501 13.18 -7.94 19.95
C THR A 501 12.30 -9.11 20.37
N VAL A 502 12.29 -10.17 19.56
CA VAL A 502 11.75 -11.48 19.90
C VAL A 502 12.90 -12.39 20.28
N THR A 503 12.88 -12.93 21.50
CA THR A 503 13.85 -13.93 21.95
C THR A 503 13.41 -15.31 21.47
N MET A 504 14.23 -15.96 20.66
CA MET A 504 14.01 -17.30 20.14
C MET A 504 14.84 -18.32 20.92
N TYR A 505 14.17 -19.31 21.52
CA TYR A 505 14.82 -20.37 22.30
C TYR A 505 15.00 -21.61 21.42
N VAL A 506 16.25 -21.93 21.09
CA VAL A 506 16.64 -23.03 20.20
C VAL A 506 17.10 -24.23 21.02
N SER A 507 16.71 -25.43 20.59
CA SER A 507 17.11 -26.67 21.24
C SER A 507 18.61 -26.92 21.08
N SER A 508 19.29 -27.03 22.21
CA SER A 508 20.68 -27.51 22.31
C SER A 508 20.79 -29.03 22.40
N GLY A 509 19.66 -29.75 22.28
CA GLY A 509 19.57 -31.21 22.41
C GLY A 509 19.05 -31.68 23.77
N ALA A 510 18.89 -33.00 23.91
CA ALA A 510 18.36 -33.63 25.10
C ALA A 510 19.30 -33.50 26.30
N ASN A 511 18.74 -33.29 27.49
CA ASN A 511 19.50 -33.30 28.73
C ASN A 511 19.74 -34.76 29.16
N LEU A 512 20.86 -35.36 28.73
CA LEU A 512 21.16 -36.77 29.00
C LEU A 512 22.15 -36.94 30.15
N VAL A 513 21.87 -37.89 31.05
CA VAL A 513 22.79 -38.34 32.10
C VAL A 513 23.39 -39.70 31.74
N THR A 514 24.63 -39.94 32.13
CA THR A 514 25.30 -41.24 31.88
C THR A 514 24.94 -42.21 33.00
N ILE A 515 24.46 -43.40 32.64
CA ILE A 515 24.17 -44.46 33.61
C ILE A 515 25.50 -45.08 34.09
N PRO A 516 25.80 -45.07 35.40
CA PRO A 516 27.02 -45.67 35.93
C PRO A 516 26.91 -47.21 35.95
N ASP A 517 28.05 -47.87 36.17
CA ASP A 517 28.06 -49.29 36.52
C ASP A 517 27.56 -49.49 37.97
N LEU A 518 26.41 -50.14 38.08
CA LEU A 518 25.71 -50.43 39.32
C LEU A 518 25.95 -51.87 39.78
N THR A 519 26.62 -52.70 38.98
CA THR A 519 26.92 -54.09 39.34
C THR A 519 27.87 -54.17 40.52
N ASN A 520 27.75 -55.24 41.31
CA ASN A 520 28.55 -55.47 42.51
C ASN A 520 28.47 -54.29 43.52
N ARG A 521 27.28 -53.70 43.66
CA ARG A 521 26.95 -52.71 44.70
C ARG A 521 25.70 -53.14 45.44
N SER A 522 25.53 -52.67 46.68
CA SER A 522 24.28 -52.88 47.42
C SER A 522 23.11 -52.17 46.70
N ALA A 523 21.91 -52.76 46.74
CA ALA A 523 20.72 -52.15 46.14
C ALA A 523 20.48 -50.71 46.63
N LYS A 524 20.73 -50.44 47.91
CA LYS A 524 20.63 -49.11 48.52
C LYS A 524 21.62 -48.11 47.91
N THR A 525 22.88 -48.50 47.74
CA THR A 525 23.91 -47.66 47.13
C THR A 525 23.59 -47.37 45.66
N ALA A 526 23.21 -48.40 44.90
CA ALA A 526 22.84 -48.28 43.50
C ALA A 526 21.66 -47.31 43.29
N CYS A 527 20.58 -47.48 44.06
CA CYS A 527 19.43 -46.56 43.97
C CYS A 527 19.77 -45.13 44.42
N THR A 528 20.65 -44.95 45.41
CA THR A 528 21.09 -43.61 45.82
C THR A 528 21.86 -42.92 44.70
N GLN A 529 22.74 -43.65 44.02
CA GLN A 529 23.52 -43.14 42.90
C GLN A 529 22.64 -42.77 41.71
N LEU A 530 21.65 -43.59 41.36
CA LEU A 530 20.65 -43.27 40.35
C LEU A 530 19.81 -42.02 40.71
N LYS A 531 19.40 -41.90 41.97
CA LYS A 531 18.64 -40.75 42.47
C LYS A 531 19.42 -39.44 42.41
N VAL A 532 20.73 -39.47 42.69
CA VAL A 532 21.62 -38.29 42.54
C VAL A 532 21.69 -37.82 41.09
N LEU A 533 21.60 -38.75 40.14
CA LEU A 533 21.54 -38.44 38.69
C LEU A 533 20.13 -38.06 38.21
N GLY A 534 19.15 -37.99 39.12
CA GLY A 534 17.76 -37.68 38.78
C GLY A 534 17.01 -38.83 38.11
N LEU A 535 17.53 -40.06 38.14
CA LEU A 535 16.90 -41.26 37.58
C LEU A 535 16.05 -42.00 38.64
N ARG A 536 15.08 -42.79 38.18
CA ARG A 536 14.27 -43.66 39.05
C ARG A 536 14.93 -45.03 39.17
N CYS A 537 14.94 -45.59 40.38
CA CYS A 537 15.46 -46.93 40.64
C CYS A 537 14.30 -47.91 40.74
N ASP A 538 14.28 -48.93 39.89
CA ASP A 538 13.34 -50.05 39.98
C ASP A 538 14.10 -51.31 40.43
N ILE A 539 13.63 -51.97 41.49
CA ILE A 539 14.32 -53.12 42.07
C ILE A 539 13.51 -54.38 41.76
N GLN A 540 14.16 -55.34 41.12
CA GLN A 540 13.61 -56.67 40.91
C GLN A 540 14.51 -57.71 41.57
N GLU A 541 13.91 -58.61 42.33
CA GLU A 541 14.65 -59.70 42.98
C GLU A 541 14.63 -60.93 42.07
N ALA A 542 15.81 -61.46 41.74
CA ALA A 542 15.95 -62.62 40.88
C ALA A 542 17.25 -63.38 41.18
N ALA A 543 17.21 -64.71 41.07
CA ALA A 543 18.40 -65.55 41.24
C ALA A 543 19.42 -65.27 40.12
N PRO A 544 20.71 -65.06 40.44
CA PRO A 544 21.73 -64.85 39.43
C PRO A 544 22.05 -66.16 38.68
N PRO A 545 22.58 -66.10 37.45
CA PRO A 545 22.97 -67.28 36.70
C PRO A 545 24.07 -68.10 37.39
N LEU A 546 24.12 -69.40 37.09
CA LEU A 546 25.10 -70.35 37.63
C LEU A 546 26.53 -69.83 37.43
N GLY A 547 27.31 -69.77 38.51
CA GLY A 547 28.70 -69.27 38.51
C GLY A 547 28.86 -67.80 38.94
N ASN A 548 27.77 -67.06 39.15
CA ASN A 548 27.83 -65.71 39.71
C ASN A 548 27.85 -65.75 41.25
N THR A 549 28.88 -65.16 41.87
CA THR A 549 29.10 -65.17 43.34
C THR A 549 28.64 -63.89 44.05
N THR A 550 27.74 -63.11 43.45
CA THR A 550 27.25 -61.85 44.04
C THR A 550 26.47 -62.10 45.35
N GLN A 551 26.73 -61.28 46.37
CA GLN A 551 26.12 -61.40 47.70
C GLN A 551 24.61 -61.08 47.71
N ALA A 552 23.85 -61.72 48.61
CA ALA A 552 22.44 -61.39 48.85
C ALA A 552 22.22 -59.89 49.14
N GLY A 553 21.23 -59.28 48.48
CA GLY A 553 20.95 -57.84 48.55
C GLY A 553 21.85 -56.94 47.69
N TRP A 554 22.71 -57.51 46.86
CA TRP A 554 23.57 -56.79 45.90
C TRP A 554 23.09 -56.97 44.46
N VAL A 555 23.38 -55.96 43.63
CA VAL A 555 23.03 -55.92 42.21
C VAL A 555 23.96 -56.81 41.41
N TRP A 556 23.39 -57.80 40.71
CA TRP A 556 24.14 -58.69 39.83
C TRP A 556 23.93 -58.39 38.34
N GLN A 557 22.87 -57.63 38.00
CA GLN A 557 22.61 -57.16 36.64
C GLN A 557 21.85 -55.82 36.69
N GLN A 558 22.08 -54.98 35.69
CA GLN A 558 21.27 -53.80 35.39
C GLN A 558 20.72 -53.93 33.97
N ASN A 559 19.49 -53.47 33.74
CA ASN A 559 18.86 -53.55 32.42
C ASN A 559 19.50 -52.58 31.42
N SER A 560 19.76 -51.35 31.86
CA SER A 560 20.40 -50.33 31.02
C SER A 560 21.93 -50.45 31.15
N PRO A 561 22.69 -50.69 30.06
CA PRO A 561 24.14 -50.88 30.14
C PRO A 561 24.88 -49.69 30.75
N ALA A 562 25.99 -49.98 31.46
CA ALA A 562 26.88 -48.95 31.96
C ALA A 562 27.43 -48.10 30.80
N GLY A 563 27.47 -46.78 30.99
CA GLY A 563 27.90 -45.81 29.97
C GLY A 563 26.79 -45.37 29.01
N SER A 564 25.61 -46.01 29.05
CA SER A 564 24.46 -45.58 28.24
C SER A 564 23.90 -44.23 28.73
N LYS A 565 23.10 -43.57 27.88
CA LYS A 565 22.52 -42.25 28.14
C LYS A 565 21.04 -42.39 28.47
N ALA A 566 20.58 -41.71 29.51
CA ALA A 566 19.18 -41.66 29.92
C ALA A 566 18.72 -40.23 30.15
N THR A 567 17.41 -39.99 30.01
CA THR A 567 16.80 -38.71 30.38
C THR A 567 16.53 -38.67 31.89
N PRO A 568 16.72 -37.52 32.58
CA PRO A 568 16.31 -37.37 33.97
C PRO A 568 14.84 -37.77 34.17
N GLY A 569 14.58 -38.63 35.16
CA GLY A 569 13.28 -39.20 35.47
C GLY A 569 13.03 -40.60 34.89
N GLU A 570 13.87 -41.07 33.97
CA GLU A 570 13.81 -42.42 33.40
C GLU A 570 14.13 -43.49 34.45
N SER A 571 13.48 -44.66 34.35
CA SER A 571 13.66 -45.78 35.28
C SER A 571 14.78 -46.71 34.84
N VAL A 572 15.70 -47.00 35.74
CA VAL A 572 16.73 -48.03 35.57
C VAL A 572 16.40 -49.20 36.49
N THR A 573 16.12 -50.36 35.90
CA THR A 573 15.86 -51.59 36.64
C THR A 573 17.17 -52.28 37.02
N ILE A 574 17.32 -52.59 38.30
CA ILE A 574 18.43 -53.37 38.87
C ILE A 574 17.92 -54.73 39.36
N MET A 575 18.64 -55.79 38.99
CA MET A 575 18.38 -57.16 39.45
C MET A 575 19.25 -57.45 40.67
N VAL A 576 18.58 -57.76 41.78
CA VAL A 576 19.21 -57.95 43.09
C VAL A 576 19.07 -59.41 43.51
N VAL A 577 20.13 -59.97 44.11
CA VAL A 577 20.09 -61.33 44.67
C VAL A 577 19.12 -61.34 45.86
N PRO A 578 18.06 -62.17 45.86
CA PRO A 578 17.08 -62.22 46.95
C PRO A 578 17.76 -62.50 48.29
N LYS A 579 17.30 -61.83 49.36
CA LYS A 579 17.71 -62.20 50.71
C LYS A 579 16.97 -63.48 51.09
N GLN A 580 17.68 -64.52 51.53
CA GLN A 580 17.03 -65.70 52.12
C GLN A 580 16.11 -65.23 53.26
N SER A 581 14.81 -65.45 53.11
CA SER A 581 13.87 -65.39 54.22
C SER A 581 14.24 -66.48 55.21
N ALA A 582 14.43 -66.13 56.49
CA ALA A 582 14.59 -67.11 57.55
C ALA A 582 13.42 -68.12 57.50
N PRO A 583 13.66 -69.43 57.74
CA PRO A 583 12.58 -70.41 57.75
C PRO A 583 11.54 -70.03 58.82
N PRO A 584 10.23 -70.28 58.57
CA PRO A 584 9.19 -69.98 59.56
C PRO A 584 9.47 -70.76 60.84
N THR A 585 9.51 -70.06 61.98
CA THR A 585 9.57 -70.69 63.30
C THR A 585 8.35 -71.59 63.50
N SER A 586 8.57 -72.88 63.76
CA SER A 586 7.53 -73.87 64.03
C SER A 586 6.71 -73.50 65.29
N PRO A 587 5.37 -73.69 65.30
CA PRO A 587 4.55 -73.41 66.48
C PRO A 587 4.67 -74.53 67.53
N THR A 588 4.86 -74.13 68.79
CA THR A 588 4.79 -74.98 69.99
C THR A 588 3.38 -75.57 70.17
N PRO A 589 3.20 -76.86 70.50
CA PRO A 589 1.88 -77.48 70.64
C PRO A 589 1.20 -77.14 71.97
N PRO A 590 -0.14 -76.99 72.00
CA PRO A 590 -0.88 -76.73 73.23
C PRO A 590 -1.08 -78.01 74.07
N GLY A 591 -0.86 -77.86 75.38
CA GLY A 591 -1.10 -78.89 76.39
C GLY A 591 -2.58 -79.23 76.53
N ASN A 592 -2.84 -80.53 76.63
CA ASN A 592 -4.13 -81.17 76.75
C ASN A 592 -4.69 -81.00 78.18
N GLY A 593 -5.88 -80.39 78.30
CA GLY A 593 -6.62 -80.27 79.56
C GLY A 593 -8.12 -80.41 79.29
N GLY A 594 -8.63 -81.62 79.46
CA GLY A 594 -10.03 -81.98 79.20
C GLY A 594 -11.02 -81.39 80.21
N GLY A 595 -12.25 -81.22 79.76
CA GLY A 595 -13.35 -80.74 80.62
C GLY A 595 -14.68 -80.58 79.88
N ASN A 596 -15.33 -81.72 79.63
CA ASN A 596 -16.78 -81.98 79.56
C ASN A 596 -17.78 -80.80 79.50
N GLY A 597 -18.76 -80.89 78.58
CA GLY A 597 -20.14 -80.48 78.87
C GLY A 597 -20.81 -79.41 77.99
N ASN A 598 -21.70 -79.90 77.11
CA ASN A 598 -23.10 -79.47 76.99
C ASN A 598 -23.49 -78.20 76.20
N ASN A 599 -24.25 -78.45 75.12
CA ASN A 599 -25.44 -77.75 74.58
C ASN A 599 -25.49 -76.22 74.42
N GLY A 600 -25.88 -75.79 73.21
CA GLY A 600 -26.75 -74.62 73.02
C GLY A 600 -26.58 -73.85 71.71
N PHE A 601 -27.47 -74.09 70.75
CA PHE A 601 -27.91 -73.15 69.69
C PHE A 601 -28.31 -71.76 70.29
N PRO A 602 -28.72 -70.71 69.52
CA PRO A 602 -28.11 -70.09 68.33
C PRO A 602 -28.26 -68.54 68.27
N PHE A 603 -27.64 -67.90 67.25
CA PHE A 603 -27.97 -66.59 66.63
C PHE A 603 -27.99 -65.31 67.52
N PRO A 604 -28.22 -64.10 66.96
CA PRO A 604 -27.35 -63.36 66.04
C PRO A 604 -27.14 -61.89 66.49
N HIS A 605 -26.15 -61.20 65.93
CA HIS A 605 -26.30 -59.92 65.20
C HIS A 605 -24.95 -59.41 64.69
#